data_AF-A0A3A8T9F8-F1
#
_entry.id   AF-A0A3A8T9F8-F1
#
_cell.length_a   1.000
_cell.length_b   1.000
_cell.length_c   1.000
_cell.angle_alpha   90.00
_cell.angle_beta   90.00
_cell.angle_gamma   90.00
#
_symmetry.space_group_name_H-M   'P 1'
#
loop_
_entity.id
_entity.type
_entity.pdbx_description
1 polymer ?
#
loop_
_entity_poly.entity_id
_entity_poly.type
_entity_poly.pdbx_seq_one_letter_code
_entity_poly.pdbx_strand_id
1 'polypeptide(L)'
;MKSHRAMPMRGWVGLALAVMLSGCDFGGGPDTPPPPLTAPEAPKQVVAQAGDASALVTWTVPPGDGGSPLLYYVVRCVPECGGALVKVPDTQATVLGLNNGFTYVFKVAAVNAMGEGQASVETDLVTPKAGMSIPNPTVPGQPRSVVPTAGNGQAYVSWLAPASYGGRPLSYFKVMVEPGGRVQRVDAPSSGTLIENLDNGTAYTFTVCAANEMGEGPCTRQTAQVTPRPGGAPTQWVMGYWVGYQRDLYPVEAVDMSLLTHIVVGRIRPRIDGTLYTDFDVDPVQGPAMARALAVRAHEAGKKALLMLGGMGEYDGFRAATETLEKRRNFVRNIINTMHELQFDGIDVDWEPILLPQDSAPLLALLDDLRAADENIIITVPVGWVNSNFPLGKVDAEFHRQLAARVDQMNIMAYKMSGHWGQWASWHSSALFGENPGHPSSVASSVQAFLNAGVPPQRMGVGVGFFGTCWKGITEPGTPLDGRDDIAEEQSDNAMSYANIQAHYYQPEAYRWDDAAKAPYLSFPTAYGPQACNYISYEDVASVSEKGRWAREKGLGGSIIWTINQGHMPKTLVGGSKDPLMQAVHTAFLKP
;
A
#
# COMPACT_ATOMS: atom_id res chain seq x y z
N MET A 1 37.14 -51.30 0.57
CA MET A 1 36.07 -51.98 -0.19
C MET A 1 34.83 -51.11 -0.18
N LYS A 2 34.25 -50.91 -1.37
CA LYS A 2 33.05 -50.11 -1.65
C LYS A 2 31.83 -50.66 -0.89
N SER A 3 30.92 -49.79 -0.46
CA SER A 3 29.57 -49.76 -1.04
C SER A 3 28.86 -48.45 -0.68
N HIS A 4 28.36 -47.78 -1.71
CA HIS A 4 27.49 -46.61 -1.63
C HIS A 4 26.08 -47.03 -1.17
N ARG A 5 25.44 -46.19 -0.34
CA ARG A 5 23.98 -46.03 -0.35
C ARG A 5 23.64 -44.55 -0.24
N ALA A 6 23.11 -44.03 -1.34
CA ALA A 6 22.43 -42.75 -1.42
C ALA A 6 21.06 -42.85 -0.72
N MET A 7 20.70 -41.82 0.06
CA MET A 7 19.35 -41.61 0.58
C MET A 7 18.52 -40.84 -0.45
N PRO A 8 17.27 -41.26 -0.72
CA PRO A 8 16.33 -40.48 -1.52
C PRO A 8 15.53 -39.49 -0.65
N MET A 9 15.26 -38.32 -1.25
CA MET A 9 14.33 -37.30 -0.79
C MET A 9 12.92 -37.88 -0.54
N ARG A 10 12.32 -37.52 0.60
CA ARG A 10 10.87 -37.47 0.83
C ARG A 10 10.57 -35.99 1.10
N GLY A 11 9.71 -35.29 0.37
CA GLY A 11 8.39 -35.68 -0.11
C GLY A 11 7.39 -34.90 0.73
N TRP A 12 7.11 -33.65 0.33
CA TRP A 12 6.15 -32.77 0.99
C TRP A 12 4.74 -33.35 0.81
N VAL A 13 4.05 -33.58 1.93
CA VAL A 13 2.65 -34.02 1.96
C VAL A 13 1.78 -32.77 1.77
N GLY A 14 1.15 -32.66 0.60
CA GLY A 14 0.16 -31.64 0.31
C GLY A 14 -1.17 -31.94 1.00
N LEU A 15 -1.69 -30.94 1.71
CA LEU A 15 -3.04 -30.91 2.27
C LEU A 15 -4.00 -30.52 1.13
N ALA A 16 -4.74 -31.49 0.58
CA ALA A 16 -5.78 -31.24 -0.41
C ALA A 16 -7.11 -30.88 0.30
N LEU A 17 -7.57 -29.65 0.11
CA LEU A 17 -8.88 -29.17 0.54
C LEU A 17 -9.92 -29.58 -0.50
N ALA A 18 -10.80 -30.52 -0.14
CA ALA A 18 -11.97 -30.89 -0.94
C ALA A 18 -13.07 -29.82 -0.78
N VAL A 19 -13.54 -29.24 -1.88
CA VAL A 19 -14.77 -28.46 -1.92
C VAL A 19 -15.83 -29.28 -2.65
N MET A 20 -16.92 -29.58 -1.93
CA MET A 20 -18.10 -30.25 -2.46
C MET A 20 -18.85 -29.34 -3.45
N LEU A 21 -19.19 -29.89 -4.61
CA LEU A 21 -20.33 -29.45 -5.41
C LEU A 21 -21.23 -30.65 -5.65
N SER A 22 -22.47 -30.55 -5.19
CA SER A 22 -23.48 -31.60 -5.30
C SER A 22 -24.14 -31.64 -6.67
N GLY A 23 -24.25 -32.84 -7.24
CA GLY A 23 -25.44 -33.30 -7.96
C GLY A 23 -25.39 -33.34 -9.48
N CYS A 24 -24.96 -34.49 -10.04
CA CYS A 24 -25.73 -35.33 -10.97
C CYS A 24 -24.92 -36.58 -11.35
N ASP A 25 -25.56 -37.74 -11.24
CA ASP A 25 -25.04 -39.09 -11.46
C ASP A 25 -24.92 -39.42 -12.96
N PHE A 26 -23.78 -40.00 -13.39
CA PHE A 26 -23.68 -40.97 -14.49
C PHE A 26 -22.37 -41.78 -14.39
N GLY A 27 -22.51 -43.09 -14.18
CA GLY A 27 -21.77 -44.12 -14.94
C GLY A 27 -20.33 -44.44 -14.51
N GLY A 28 -20.14 -45.62 -13.93
CA GLY A 28 -18.85 -46.12 -13.45
C GLY A 28 -17.78 -46.38 -14.53
N GLY A 29 -16.53 -46.05 -14.14
CA GLY A 29 -15.26 -46.51 -14.70
C GLY A 29 -14.17 -46.32 -13.62
N PRO A 30 -13.05 -47.06 -13.64
CA PRO A 30 -12.04 -46.96 -12.59
C PRO A 30 -11.33 -45.60 -12.61
N ASP A 31 -11.51 -44.84 -11.53
CA ASP A 31 -10.93 -43.50 -11.31
C ASP A 31 -9.40 -43.54 -11.31
N THR A 32 -8.80 -43.01 -12.38
CA THR A 32 -7.43 -42.50 -12.32
C THR A 32 -7.50 -41.06 -11.80
N PRO A 33 -6.73 -40.68 -10.76
CA PRO A 33 -6.73 -39.30 -10.28
C PRO A 33 -6.31 -38.37 -11.44
N PRO A 34 -6.94 -37.19 -11.60
CA PRO A 34 -6.56 -36.25 -12.63
C PRO A 34 -5.07 -35.87 -12.46
N PRO A 35 -4.33 -35.70 -13.57
CA PRO A 35 -2.91 -35.35 -13.50
C PRO A 35 -2.70 -34.06 -12.69
N PRO A 36 -1.58 -33.96 -11.93
CA PRO A 36 -1.30 -32.78 -11.13
C PRO A 36 -1.18 -31.53 -12.02
N LEU A 37 -1.71 -30.41 -11.54
CA LEU A 37 -1.60 -29.12 -12.22
C LEU A 37 -0.13 -28.69 -12.29
N THR A 38 0.29 -28.21 -13.45
CA THR A 38 1.66 -27.70 -13.68
C THR A 38 1.63 -26.27 -14.21
N ALA A 39 2.77 -25.59 -14.21
CA ALA A 39 2.91 -24.32 -14.93
C ALA A 39 2.69 -24.54 -16.45
N PRO A 40 2.31 -23.50 -17.22
CA PRO A 40 2.03 -23.64 -18.64
C PRO A 40 3.25 -24.00 -19.48
N GLU A 41 3.00 -24.52 -20.68
CA GLU A 41 4.04 -24.61 -21.71
C GLU A 41 4.41 -23.24 -22.27
N ALA A 42 5.52 -23.19 -23.01
CA ALA A 42 5.98 -21.96 -23.65
C ALA A 42 5.08 -21.55 -24.84
N PRO A 43 4.68 -20.26 -24.94
CA PRO A 43 4.07 -19.69 -26.13
C PRO A 43 4.88 -19.97 -27.40
N LYS A 44 4.19 -20.07 -28.55
CA LYS A 44 4.81 -20.38 -29.85
C LYS A 44 4.69 -19.19 -30.80
N GLN A 45 5.36 -19.28 -31.95
CA GLN A 45 5.30 -18.29 -33.04
C GLN A 45 5.52 -16.85 -32.54
N VAL A 46 6.47 -16.68 -31.62
CA VAL A 46 6.79 -15.36 -31.08
C VAL A 46 7.57 -14.60 -32.13
N VAL A 47 7.02 -13.49 -32.59
CA VAL A 47 7.66 -12.58 -33.55
C VAL A 47 7.58 -11.17 -33.02
N ALA A 48 8.58 -10.35 -33.36
CA ALA A 48 8.62 -8.96 -32.97
C ALA A 48 8.90 -8.06 -34.19
N GLN A 49 8.22 -6.93 -34.23
CA GLN A 49 8.35 -5.93 -35.29
C GLN A 49 8.75 -4.59 -34.69
N ALA A 50 9.82 -4.01 -35.22
CA ALA A 50 10.34 -2.72 -34.76
C ALA A 50 9.38 -1.58 -35.12
N GLY A 51 9.21 -0.65 -34.18
CA GLY A 51 8.64 0.68 -34.39
C GLY A 51 9.61 1.77 -33.94
N ASP A 52 9.11 3.00 -33.81
CA ASP A 52 9.83 4.12 -33.20
C ASP A 52 9.84 3.98 -31.67
N ALA A 53 11.04 3.85 -31.09
CA ALA A 53 11.29 3.61 -29.68
C ALA A 53 10.43 2.48 -29.08
N SER A 54 10.05 1.52 -29.93
CA SER A 54 9.04 0.51 -29.60
C SER A 54 9.19 -0.76 -30.45
N ALA A 55 8.56 -1.85 -30.00
CA ALA A 55 8.39 -3.05 -30.78
C ALA A 55 7.02 -3.70 -30.51
N LEU A 56 6.32 -4.13 -31.56
CA LEU A 56 5.13 -4.97 -31.44
C LEU A 56 5.58 -6.43 -31.39
N VAL A 57 5.30 -7.11 -30.29
CA VAL A 57 5.55 -8.54 -30.08
C VAL A 57 4.22 -9.28 -30.20
N THR A 58 4.15 -10.31 -31.01
CA THR A 58 2.97 -11.18 -31.18
C THR A 58 3.35 -12.64 -30.98
N TRP A 59 2.45 -13.45 -30.46
CA TRP A 59 2.66 -14.88 -30.23
C TRP A 59 1.38 -15.69 -30.46
N THR A 60 1.49 -17.01 -30.37
CA THR A 60 0.35 -17.92 -30.26
C THR A 60 0.29 -18.55 -28.88
N VAL A 61 -0.94 -18.82 -28.42
CA VAL A 61 -1.23 -19.48 -27.14
C VAL A 61 -0.40 -20.77 -27.00
N PRO A 62 0.14 -21.09 -25.81
CA PRO A 62 0.91 -22.32 -25.61
C PRO A 62 0.05 -23.58 -25.86
N PRO A 63 0.66 -24.69 -26.32
CA PRO A 63 -0.05 -25.93 -26.61
C PRO A 63 -0.69 -26.58 -25.37
N GLY A 64 -0.12 -26.34 -24.19
CA GLY A 64 -0.62 -26.84 -22.91
C GLY A 64 -0.66 -25.73 -21.87
N ASP A 65 -1.78 -25.63 -21.14
CA ASP A 65 -1.98 -24.71 -20.03
C ASP A 65 -1.63 -25.34 -18.66
N GLY A 66 -1.10 -26.57 -18.65
CA GLY A 66 -0.76 -27.29 -17.42
C GLY A 66 -1.98 -27.71 -16.59
N GLY A 67 -3.18 -27.76 -17.20
CA GLY A 67 -4.42 -28.17 -16.53
C GLY A 67 -5.11 -27.05 -15.75
N SER A 68 -4.59 -25.83 -15.77
CA SER A 68 -5.17 -24.65 -15.14
C SER A 68 -5.26 -23.50 -16.15
N PRO A 69 -6.40 -22.77 -16.22
CA PRO A 69 -6.56 -21.70 -17.20
C PRO A 69 -5.43 -20.67 -17.16
N LEU A 70 -4.97 -20.28 -18.34
CA LEU A 70 -4.01 -19.21 -18.48
C LEU A 70 -4.59 -17.89 -17.97
N LEU A 71 -3.79 -17.16 -17.18
CA LEU A 71 -4.15 -15.88 -16.57
C LEU A 71 -3.56 -14.72 -17.39
N TYR A 72 -2.26 -14.78 -17.72
CA TYR A 72 -1.56 -13.75 -18.46
C TYR A 72 -0.28 -14.28 -19.13
N TYR A 73 0.33 -13.43 -19.96
CA TYR A 73 1.62 -13.60 -20.60
C TYR A 73 2.60 -12.54 -20.08
N VAL A 74 3.87 -12.90 -19.93
CA VAL A 74 4.97 -12.00 -19.56
C VAL A 74 5.90 -11.85 -20.74
N VAL A 75 6.03 -10.64 -21.28
CA VAL A 75 6.96 -10.27 -22.35
C VAL A 75 8.19 -9.65 -21.73
N ARG A 76 9.36 -10.19 -22.03
CA ARG A 76 10.68 -9.65 -21.62
C ARG A 76 11.56 -9.46 -22.84
N CYS A 77 12.60 -8.65 -22.72
CA CYS A 77 13.55 -8.44 -23.80
C CYS A 77 15.01 -8.39 -23.33
N VAL A 78 15.94 -8.59 -24.27
CA VAL A 78 17.39 -8.50 -24.07
C VAL A 78 17.98 -7.58 -25.14
N PRO A 79 18.79 -6.55 -24.81
CA PRO A 79 19.07 -6.03 -23.46
C PRO A 79 17.79 -5.65 -22.71
N GLU A 80 17.84 -5.62 -21.37
CA GLU A 80 16.65 -5.42 -20.53
C GLU A 80 15.86 -4.15 -20.89
N CYS A 81 14.52 -4.26 -20.88
CA CYS A 81 13.57 -3.18 -21.12
C CYS A 81 12.35 -3.34 -20.22
N GLY A 82 11.42 -2.38 -20.27
CA GLY A 82 10.19 -2.39 -19.47
C GLY A 82 9.25 -3.58 -19.69
N GLY A 83 9.41 -4.34 -20.78
CA GLY A 83 8.60 -5.54 -21.06
C GLY A 83 7.10 -5.26 -21.22
N ALA A 84 6.26 -6.28 -21.03
CA ALA A 84 4.81 -6.16 -20.95
C ALA A 84 4.16 -7.34 -20.21
N LEU A 85 3.01 -7.09 -19.55
CA LEU A 85 2.12 -8.13 -19.03
C LEU A 85 0.80 -8.10 -19.80
N VAL A 86 0.42 -9.21 -20.43
CA VAL A 86 -0.75 -9.28 -21.31
C VAL A 86 -1.75 -10.32 -20.82
N LYS A 87 -2.99 -9.90 -20.56
CA LYS A 87 -4.04 -10.81 -20.07
C LYS A 87 -4.59 -11.66 -21.22
N VAL A 88 -4.87 -12.93 -20.95
CA VAL A 88 -5.58 -13.82 -21.90
C VAL A 88 -6.98 -13.23 -22.21
N PRO A 89 -7.47 -13.28 -23.47
CA PRO A 89 -6.94 -14.05 -24.61
C PRO A 89 -5.99 -13.27 -25.54
N ASP A 90 -5.55 -12.07 -25.19
CA ASP A 90 -4.71 -11.26 -26.07
C ASP A 90 -3.33 -11.92 -26.26
N THR A 91 -2.87 -12.00 -27.51
CA THR A 91 -1.57 -12.59 -27.87
C THR A 91 -0.62 -11.62 -28.56
N GLN A 92 -0.73 -10.34 -28.20
CA GLN A 92 0.16 -9.28 -28.68
C GLN A 92 0.42 -8.20 -27.63
N ALA A 93 1.59 -7.58 -27.68
CA ALA A 93 2.01 -6.46 -26.83
C ALA A 93 2.86 -5.46 -27.60
N THR A 94 2.72 -4.16 -27.34
CA THR A 94 3.71 -3.17 -27.78
C THR A 94 4.62 -2.83 -26.60
N VAL A 95 5.90 -3.17 -26.71
CA VAL A 95 6.94 -2.77 -25.74
C VAL A 95 7.42 -1.38 -26.13
N LEU A 96 7.34 -0.42 -25.20
CA LEU A 96 7.71 0.99 -25.40
C LEU A 96 9.01 1.32 -24.65
N GLY A 97 9.56 2.51 -24.94
CA GLY A 97 10.76 3.01 -24.25
C GLY A 97 12.04 2.29 -24.69
N LEU A 98 12.04 1.69 -25.88
CA LEU A 98 13.25 1.10 -26.46
C LEU A 98 14.14 2.20 -27.03
N ASN A 99 15.45 1.99 -26.98
CA ASN A 99 16.40 2.92 -27.56
C ASN A 99 16.48 2.69 -29.07
N ASN A 100 16.15 3.72 -29.86
CA ASN A 100 16.35 3.68 -31.29
C ASN A 100 17.83 3.43 -31.61
N GLY A 101 18.08 2.50 -32.55
CA GLY A 101 19.42 2.05 -32.92
C GLY A 101 19.98 0.91 -32.07
N PHE A 102 19.33 0.53 -30.96
CA PHE A 102 19.70 -0.65 -30.18
C PHE A 102 18.93 -1.87 -30.68
N THR A 103 19.57 -3.03 -30.66
CA THR A 103 18.97 -4.28 -31.10
C THR A 103 18.49 -5.09 -29.90
N TYR A 104 17.26 -5.58 -29.99
CA TYR A 104 16.58 -6.35 -28.96
C TYR A 104 16.13 -7.71 -29.48
N VAL A 105 16.03 -8.69 -28.58
CA VAL A 105 15.27 -9.93 -28.78
C VAL A 105 14.20 -10.03 -27.69
N PHE A 106 13.06 -10.65 -27.99
CA PHE A 106 11.93 -10.76 -27.07
C PHE A 106 11.64 -12.22 -26.73
N LYS A 107 11.16 -12.46 -25.50
CA LYS A 107 10.62 -13.74 -25.03
C LYS A 107 9.26 -13.54 -24.40
N VAL A 108 8.39 -14.53 -24.52
CA VAL A 108 7.07 -14.54 -23.89
C VAL A 108 6.91 -15.80 -23.05
N ALA A 109 6.47 -15.67 -21.80
CA ALA A 109 6.10 -16.79 -20.93
C ALA A 109 4.61 -16.72 -20.60
N ALA A 110 3.92 -17.86 -20.48
CA ALA A 110 2.52 -17.91 -20.06
C ALA A 110 2.43 -18.22 -18.55
N VAL A 111 1.39 -17.72 -17.89
CA VAL A 111 1.19 -17.88 -16.44
C VAL A 111 -0.20 -18.42 -16.15
N ASN A 112 -0.29 -19.43 -15.30
CA ASN A 112 -1.55 -19.95 -14.74
C ASN A 112 -1.50 -19.91 -13.20
N ALA A 113 -2.46 -20.56 -12.54
CA ALA A 113 -2.51 -20.62 -11.07
C ALA A 113 -1.28 -21.31 -10.42
N MET A 114 -0.54 -22.13 -11.16
CA MET A 114 0.67 -22.82 -10.70
C MET A 114 1.96 -22.00 -10.91
N GLY A 115 1.85 -20.82 -11.52
CA GLY A 115 2.96 -19.89 -11.73
C GLY A 115 3.37 -19.75 -13.20
N GLU A 116 4.51 -19.09 -13.39
CA GLU A 116 5.05 -18.79 -14.72
C GLU A 116 5.67 -20.04 -15.36
N GLY A 117 5.25 -20.32 -16.59
CA GLY A 117 5.75 -21.41 -17.42
C GLY A 117 7.10 -21.10 -18.07
N GLN A 118 7.58 -22.01 -18.90
CA GLN A 118 8.82 -21.77 -19.65
C GLN A 118 8.66 -20.60 -20.63
N ALA A 119 9.71 -19.80 -20.78
CA ALA A 119 9.75 -18.74 -21.78
C ALA A 119 9.87 -19.32 -23.20
N SER A 120 9.31 -18.62 -24.18
CA SER A 120 9.45 -18.93 -25.60
C SER A 120 10.90 -18.91 -26.07
N VAL A 121 11.12 -19.45 -27.27
CA VAL A 121 12.32 -19.13 -28.06
C VAL A 121 12.34 -17.61 -28.30
N GLU A 122 13.54 -17.04 -28.34
CA GLU A 122 13.76 -15.63 -28.68
C GLU A 122 13.23 -15.32 -30.07
N THR A 123 12.71 -14.11 -30.24
CA THR A 123 12.45 -13.57 -31.58
C THR A 123 13.75 -13.37 -32.33
N ASP A 124 13.65 -13.12 -33.64
CA ASP A 124 14.74 -12.51 -34.40
C ASP A 124 15.13 -11.15 -33.81
N LEU A 125 16.32 -10.67 -34.18
CA LEU A 125 16.84 -9.37 -33.79
C LEU A 125 15.95 -8.24 -34.32
N VAL A 126 15.54 -7.35 -33.42
CA VAL A 126 14.68 -6.20 -33.70
C VAL A 126 15.40 -4.92 -33.32
N THR A 127 15.58 -4.01 -34.28
CA THR A 127 16.23 -2.71 -34.05
C THR A 127 15.23 -1.57 -34.29
N PRO A 128 14.64 -0.99 -33.23
CA PRO A 128 13.81 0.22 -33.32
C PRO A 128 14.56 1.38 -33.98
N LYS A 129 13.87 2.20 -34.76
CA LYS A 129 14.42 3.40 -35.40
C LYS A 129 13.38 4.49 -35.44
N ALA A 130 13.86 5.73 -35.31
CA ALA A 130 13.01 6.92 -35.41
C ALA A 130 12.23 6.91 -36.73
N GLY A 131 10.94 7.25 -36.66
CA GLY A 131 10.05 7.30 -37.82
C GLY A 131 9.57 5.96 -38.36
N MET A 132 9.95 4.81 -37.77
CA MET A 132 9.32 3.53 -38.13
C MET A 132 7.90 3.44 -37.57
N SER A 133 6.93 3.24 -38.46
CA SER A 133 5.56 2.92 -38.05
C SER A 133 5.37 1.41 -37.99
N ILE A 134 4.63 0.95 -36.99
CA ILE A 134 4.09 -0.41 -36.99
C ILE A 134 2.97 -0.48 -38.04
N PRO A 135 2.90 -1.50 -38.91
CA PRO A 135 1.85 -1.62 -39.92
C PRO A 135 0.48 -1.67 -39.25
N ASN A 136 -0.47 -0.89 -39.79
CA ASN A 136 -1.86 -0.83 -39.33
C ASN A 136 -2.01 -0.44 -37.86
N PRO A 137 -1.59 0.78 -37.44
CA PRO A 137 -1.87 1.26 -36.10
C PRO A 137 -3.37 1.27 -35.84
N THR A 138 -3.77 0.90 -34.62
CA THR A 138 -5.17 0.85 -34.19
C THR A 138 -5.40 1.83 -33.05
N VAL A 139 -6.67 2.00 -32.67
CA VAL A 139 -6.99 2.65 -31.39
C VAL A 139 -6.42 1.83 -30.22
N PRO A 140 -6.19 2.43 -29.03
CA PRO A 140 -5.72 1.71 -27.85
C PRO A 140 -6.74 0.67 -27.39
N GLY A 141 -6.30 -0.27 -26.56
CA GLY A 141 -7.22 -1.12 -25.79
C GLY A 141 -7.95 -0.34 -24.69
N GLN A 142 -8.81 -1.03 -23.94
CA GLN A 142 -9.52 -0.41 -22.82
C GLN A 142 -8.59 -0.12 -21.62
N PRO A 143 -8.78 1.01 -20.90
CA PRO A 143 -8.14 1.23 -19.60
C PRO A 143 -8.46 0.09 -18.62
N ARG A 144 -7.50 -0.34 -17.83
CA ARG A 144 -7.69 -1.45 -16.87
C ARG A 144 -7.97 -0.91 -15.47
N SER A 145 -8.59 -1.71 -14.61
CA SER A 145 -8.79 -1.39 -13.19
C SER A 145 -9.35 0.01 -12.94
N VAL A 146 -10.48 0.37 -13.58
CA VAL A 146 -11.14 1.65 -13.31
C VAL A 146 -11.77 1.60 -11.92
N VAL A 147 -11.29 2.44 -11.00
CA VAL A 147 -11.76 2.50 -9.62
C VAL A 147 -12.18 3.92 -9.24
N PRO A 148 -13.49 4.21 -9.18
CA PRO A 148 -14.02 5.43 -8.60
C PRO A 148 -14.08 5.35 -7.08
N THR A 149 -13.95 6.49 -6.42
CA THR A 149 -14.01 6.58 -4.96
C THR A 149 -14.68 7.87 -4.54
N ALA A 150 -15.70 7.75 -3.70
CA ALA A 150 -16.45 8.88 -3.16
C ALA A 150 -15.58 9.71 -2.20
N GLY A 151 -15.69 11.03 -2.35
CA GLY A 151 -15.36 12.01 -1.32
C GLY A 151 -16.59 12.87 -1.03
N ASN A 152 -16.39 14.00 -0.34
CA ASN A 152 -17.45 14.97 -0.09
C ASN A 152 -17.72 15.83 -1.33
N GLY A 153 -18.88 15.65 -1.95
CA GLY A 153 -19.29 16.39 -3.14
C GLY A 153 -18.47 16.05 -4.39
N GLN A 154 -17.77 14.93 -4.39
CA GLN A 154 -16.80 14.58 -5.43
C GLN A 154 -16.53 13.08 -5.51
N ALA A 155 -15.88 12.64 -6.58
CA ALA A 155 -15.28 11.33 -6.68
C ALA A 155 -13.95 11.40 -7.43
N TYR A 156 -12.93 10.70 -6.93
CA TYR A 156 -11.70 10.49 -7.70
C TYR A 156 -11.80 9.16 -8.44
N VAL A 157 -11.47 9.15 -9.73
CA VAL A 157 -11.54 7.99 -10.61
C VAL A 157 -10.12 7.65 -11.03
N SER A 158 -9.61 6.48 -10.64
CA SER A 158 -8.30 5.97 -11.05
C SER A 158 -8.40 4.87 -12.10
N TRP A 159 -7.33 4.65 -12.86
CA TRP A 159 -7.21 3.56 -13.84
C TRP A 159 -5.75 3.18 -14.10
N LEU A 160 -5.55 1.97 -14.60
CA LEU A 160 -4.31 1.53 -15.23
C LEU A 160 -4.40 1.75 -16.74
N ALA A 161 -3.28 2.11 -17.37
CA ALA A 161 -3.22 2.25 -18.82
C ALA A 161 -3.60 0.92 -19.54
N PRO A 162 -4.12 0.99 -20.77
CA PRO A 162 -4.39 -0.19 -21.59
C PRO A 162 -3.18 -1.11 -21.75
N ALA A 163 -3.40 -2.40 -21.96
CA ALA A 163 -2.30 -3.35 -22.23
C ALA A 163 -1.65 -3.14 -23.62
N SER A 164 -2.40 -2.53 -24.55
CA SER A 164 -1.92 -2.15 -25.88
C SER A 164 -2.36 -0.72 -26.19
N TYR A 165 -1.44 0.09 -26.70
CA TYR A 165 -1.76 1.45 -27.18
C TYR A 165 -2.03 1.50 -28.69
N GLY A 166 -2.20 0.33 -29.34
CA GLY A 166 -2.50 0.26 -30.77
C GLY A 166 -1.35 0.73 -31.67
N GLY A 167 -0.10 0.62 -31.20
CA GLY A 167 1.09 1.01 -31.97
C GLY A 167 1.41 2.51 -31.97
N ARG A 168 0.68 3.34 -31.20
CA ARG A 168 0.94 4.78 -31.04
C ARG A 168 0.88 5.20 -29.57
N PRO A 169 1.60 6.26 -29.15
CA PRO A 169 1.48 6.80 -27.80
C PRO A 169 0.04 7.24 -27.49
N LEU A 170 -0.39 7.08 -26.23
CA LEU A 170 -1.66 7.63 -25.77
C LEU A 170 -1.62 9.16 -25.83
N SER A 171 -2.75 9.74 -26.23
CA SER A 171 -2.97 11.19 -26.25
C SER A 171 -3.75 11.64 -25.01
N TYR A 172 -4.83 10.95 -24.66
CA TYR A 172 -5.68 11.31 -23.51
C TYR A 172 -6.54 10.14 -23.03
N PHE A 173 -7.17 10.34 -21.87
CA PHE A 173 -8.25 9.53 -21.33
C PHE A 173 -9.55 10.36 -21.28
N LYS A 174 -10.67 9.69 -21.53
CA LYS A 174 -12.02 10.27 -21.45
C LYS A 174 -12.80 9.59 -20.34
N VAL A 175 -13.24 10.37 -19.35
CA VAL A 175 -14.03 9.91 -18.21
C VAL A 175 -15.46 10.42 -18.36
N MET A 176 -16.43 9.51 -18.39
CA MET A 176 -17.85 9.81 -18.49
C MET A 176 -18.54 9.45 -17.17
N VAL A 177 -19.44 10.32 -16.71
CA VAL A 177 -20.11 10.25 -15.41
C VAL A 177 -21.62 10.15 -15.61
N GLU A 178 -22.25 9.17 -14.97
CA GLU A 178 -23.71 9.00 -14.97
C GLU A 178 -24.21 8.87 -13.52
N PRO A 179 -25.30 9.52 -13.09
CA PRO A 179 -26.15 10.44 -13.87
C PRO A 179 -25.47 11.79 -14.13
N GLY A 180 -26.09 12.61 -15.00
CA GLY A 180 -25.63 13.97 -15.32
C GLY A 180 -24.86 14.10 -16.63
N GLY A 181 -24.37 13.01 -17.22
CA GLY A 181 -23.78 12.99 -18.55
C GLY A 181 -22.48 13.80 -18.68
N ARG A 182 -21.80 14.09 -17.56
CA ARG A 182 -20.56 14.86 -17.55
C ARG A 182 -19.44 14.07 -18.21
N VAL A 183 -18.64 14.74 -19.04
CA VAL A 183 -17.46 14.18 -19.69
C VAL A 183 -16.24 15.02 -19.31
N GLN A 184 -15.17 14.36 -18.86
CA GLN A 184 -13.90 14.98 -18.51
C GLN A 184 -12.77 14.34 -19.31
N ARG A 185 -11.96 15.17 -19.97
CA ARG A 185 -10.76 14.75 -20.70
C ARG A 185 -9.55 14.94 -19.79
N VAL A 186 -8.64 13.98 -19.83
CA VAL A 186 -7.44 13.93 -18.98
C VAL A 186 -6.25 13.59 -19.86
N ASP A 187 -5.26 14.46 -19.94
CA ASP A 187 -4.13 14.25 -20.84
C ASP A 187 -3.28 13.04 -20.40
N ALA A 188 -2.76 12.30 -21.38
CA ALA A 188 -1.81 11.22 -21.09
C ALA A 188 -0.41 11.80 -20.83
N PRO A 189 0.41 11.18 -19.93
CA PRO A 189 0.13 9.97 -19.18
C PRO A 189 -0.47 10.26 -17.79
N SER A 190 -1.79 10.09 -17.64
CA SER A 190 -2.48 10.18 -16.35
C SER A 190 -3.08 8.83 -15.95
N SER A 191 -3.12 8.55 -14.65
CA SER A 191 -3.69 7.32 -14.05
C SER A 191 -4.92 7.58 -13.18
N GLY A 192 -5.46 8.81 -13.21
CA GLY A 192 -6.68 9.16 -12.51
C GLY A 192 -7.08 10.62 -12.69
N THR A 193 -8.26 10.97 -12.17
CA THR A 193 -8.75 12.36 -12.13
C THR A 193 -9.78 12.57 -11.04
N LEU A 194 -9.84 13.78 -10.49
CA LEU A 194 -10.91 14.22 -9.61
C LEU A 194 -12.12 14.71 -10.42
N ILE A 195 -13.31 14.27 -10.03
CA ILE A 195 -14.61 14.72 -10.51
C ILE A 195 -15.32 15.44 -9.36
N GLU A 196 -15.34 16.76 -9.41
CA GLU A 196 -15.95 17.62 -8.38
C GLU A 196 -17.43 17.91 -8.66
N ASN A 197 -18.11 18.60 -7.74
CA ASN A 197 -19.49 19.04 -7.88
C ASN A 197 -20.48 17.89 -8.15
N LEU A 198 -20.25 16.76 -7.49
CA LEU A 198 -21.20 15.66 -7.43
C LEU A 198 -22.12 15.87 -6.22
N ASP A 199 -23.39 15.53 -6.39
CA ASP A 199 -24.35 15.60 -5.28
C ASP A 199 -24.11 14.47 -4.27
N ASN A 200 -23.91 14.86 -3.01
CA ASN A 200 -23.89 13.90 -1.90
C ASN A 200 -25.21 13.13 -1.81
N GLY A 201 -25.13 11.84 -1.51
CA GLY A 201 -26.28 10.93 -1.47
C GLY A 201 -26.72 10.41 -2.85
N THR A 202 -26.19 10.95 -3.95
CA THR A 202 -26.48 10.45 -5.31
C THR A 202 -25.47 9.39 -5.74
N ALA A 203 -25.95 8.27 -6.27
CA ALA A 203 -25.12 7.19 -6.77
C ALA A 203 -24.64 7.46 -8.21
N TYR A 204 -23.33 7.41 -8.44
CA TYR A 204 -22.69 7.65 -9.74
C TYR A 204 -21.97 6.41 -10.27
N THR A 205 -21.91 6.27 -11.60
CA THR A 205 -21.05 5.33 -12.32
C THR A 205 -20.09 6.07 -13.24
N PHE A 206 -18.95 5.44 -13.53
CA PHE A 206 -17.86 6.06 -14.27
C PHE A 206 -17.40 5.14 -15.41
N THR A 207 -17.18 5.71 -16.58
CA THR A 207 -16.68 5.00 -17.76
C THR A 207 -15.42 5.69 -18.27
N VAL A 208 -14.31 4.95 -18.41
CA VAL A 208 -13.02 5.51 -18.86
C VAL A 208 -12.61 4.88 -20.20
N CYS A 209 -12.27 5.71 -21.18
CA CYS A 209 -11.74 5.31 -22.48
C CYS A 209 -10.33 5.87 -22.67
N ALA A 210 -9.45 5.16 -23.37
CA ALA A 210 -8.14 5.68 -23.77
C ALA A 210 -8.17 6.08 -25.25
N ALA A 211 -7.36 7.07 -25.62
CA ALA A 211 -7.25 7.52 -27.00
C ALA A 211 -5.79 7.70 -27.41
N ASN A 212 -5.50 7.47 -28.69
CA ASN A 212 -4.25 7.84 -29.36
C ASN A 212 -4.59 8.64 -30.63
N GLU A 213 -3.60 8.88 -31.49
CA GLU A 213 -3.83 9.58 -32.77
C GLU A 213 -4.80 8.87 -33.73
N MET A 214 -5.02 7.56 -33.55
CA MET A 214 -5.99 6.78 -34.34
C MET A 214 -7.43 6.92 -33.82
N GLY A 215 -7.62 7.50 -32.63
CA GLY A 215 -8.93 7.76 -32.02
C GLY A 215 -9.13 7.10 -30.66
N GLU A 216 -10.38 7.13 -30.20
CA GLU A 216 -10.80 6.54 -28.92
C GLU A 216 -10.96 5.01 -29.06
N GLY A 217 -10.32 4.27 -28.15
CA GLY A 217 -10.49 2.83 -28.00
C GLY A 217 -11.74 2.45 -27.21
N PRO A 218 -12.00 1.15 -27.02
CA PRO A 218 -13.05 0.67 -26.14
C PRO A 218 -12.89 1.22 -24.71
N CYS A 219 -14.00 1.38 -24.02
CA CYS A 219 -14.04 1.94 -22.68
C CYS A 219 -14.24 0.85 -21.61
N THR A 220 -13.74 1.12 -20.41
CA THR A 220 -14.06 0.32 -19.22
C THR A 220 -15.11 1.07 -18.40
N ARG A 221 -16.33 0.51 -18.33
CA ARG A 221 -17.40 0.97 -17.44
C ARG A 221 -17.28 0.28 -16.09
N GLN A 222 -17.17 1.07 -15.03
CA GLN A 222 -17.32 0.54 -13.68
C GLN A 222 -18.80 0.41 -13.34
N THR A 223 -19.23 -0.80 -12.98
CA THR A 223 -20.63 -1.11 -12.65
C THR A 223 -20.96 -0.85 -11.19
N ALA A 224 -19.95 -0.88 -10.30
CA ALA A 224 -20.12 -0.47 -8.92
C ALA A 224 -20.43 1.02 -8.82
N GLN A 225 -21.56 1.35 -8.20
CA GLN A 225 -21.96 2.73 -7.95
C GLN A 225 -21.16 3.33 -6.79
N VAL A 226 -20.88 4.62 -6.90
CA VAL A 226 -20.18 5.41 -5.88
C VAL A 226 -21.04 6.59 -5.48
N THR A 227 -21.30 6.71 -4.18
CA THR A 227 -22.16 7.76 -3.61
C THR A 227 -21.32 8.71 -2.77
N PRO A 228 -21.07 9.94 -3.23
CA PRO A 228 -20.45 11.01 -2.43
C PRO A 228 -21.24 11.24 -1.13
N ARG A 229 -20.55 11.63 -0.04
CA ARG A 229 -21.19 11.85 1.28
C ARG A 229 -20.58 13.05 1.99
N PRO A 230 -21.35 13.80 2.82
CA PRO A 230 -20.78 14.79 3.73
C PRO A 230 -19.73 14.12 4.64
N GLY A 231 -18.55 14.71 4.78
CA GLY A 231 -17.43 14.06 5.50
C GLY A 231 -16.69 12.97 4.71
N GLY A 232 -17.12 12.66 3.48
CA GLY A 232 -16.38 11.77 2.58
C GLY A 232 -14.98 12.31 2.31
N ALA A 233 -14.00 11.40 2.27
CA ALA A 233 -12.57 11.69 2.32
C ALA A 233 -12.16 13.05 1.74
N PRO A 234 -11.54 13.95 2.53
CA PRO A 234 -10.70 14.99 1.95
C PRO A 234 -9.71 14.34 0.97
N THR A 235 -9.38 15.01 -0.13
CA THR A 235 -8.40 14.47 -1.07
C THR A 235 -7.01 14.34 -0.45
N GLN A 236 -6.77 15.01 0.69
CA GLN A 236 -5.50 15.01 1.42
C GLN A 236 -5.74 15.05 2.94
N TRP A 237 -5.23 14.04 3.64
CA TRP A 237 -5.33 13.86 5.08
C TRP A 237 -3.97 14.07 5.72
N VAL A 238 -3.96 14.68 6.91
CA VAL A 238 -2.82 14.62 7.84
C VAL A 238 -3.39 14.14 9.16
N MET A 239 -3.16 12.86 9.44
CA MET A 239 -3.65 12.15 10.62
C MET A 239 -2.53 12.00 11.64
N GLY A 240 -2.65 12.70 12.76
CA GLY A 240 -1.68 12.63 13.86
C GLY A 240 -2.14 11.70 14.97
N TYR A 241 -1.37 10.64 15.25
CA TYR A 241 -1.64 9.76 16.40
C TYR A 241 -1.06 10.37 17.65
N TRP A 242 -1.90 10.54 18.67
CA TRP A 242 -1.52 10.96 20.01
C TRP A 242 -1.86 9.87 21.01
N VAL A 243 -0.88 9.43 21.81
CA VAL A 243 -1.02 8.27 22.72
C VAL A 243 -0.72 8.61 24.17
N GLY A 244 -1.54 8.08 25.09
CA GLY A 244 -1.50 8.42 26.52
C GLY A 244 -0.23 8.00 27.27
N TYR A 245 0.44 6.94 26.81
CA TYR A 245 1.71 6.48 27.40
C TYR A 245 2.92 7.37 27.01
N GLN A 246 2.75 8.36 26.12
CA GLN A 246 3.75 9.36 25.73
C GLN A 246 3.29 10.80 26.03
N ARG A 247 2.28 10.98 26.88
CA ARG A 247 1.67 12.28 27.17
C ARG A 247 2.66 13.34 27.68
N ASP A 248 3.73 12.91 28.35
CA ASP A 248 4.76 13.82 28.88
C ASP A 248 5.63 14.44 27.77
N LEU A 249 5.70 13.81 26.59
CA LEU A 249 6.45 14.34 25.45
C LEU A 249 5.70 15.44 24.72
N TYR A 250 4.36 15.39 24.73
CA TYR A 250 3.52 16.38 24.07
C TYR A 250 2.23 16.62 24.86
N PRO A 251 2.22 17.63 25.75
CA PRO A 251 1.05 17.94 26.57
C PRO A 251 -0.18 18.23 25.71
N VAL A 252 -1.36 17.81 26.18
CA VAL A 252 -2.62 17.95 25.45
C VAL A 252 -2.83 19.39 24.98
N GLU A 253 -2.67 20.36 25.85
CA GLU A 253 -2.86 21.79 25.59
C GLU A 253 -1.89 22.37 24.55
N ALA A 254 -0.73 21.71 24.35
CA ALA A 254 0.29 22.15 23.42
C ALA A 254 0.04 21.66 21.98
N VAL A 255 -0.83 20.65 21.79
CA VAL A 255 -1.08 20.06 20.46
C VAL A 255 -1.57 21.11 19.47
N ASP A 256 -0.78 21.38 18.43
CA ASP A 256 -1.12 22.34 17.38
C ASP A 256 -2.09 21.73 16.36
N MET A 257 -3.39 21.89 16.64
CA MET A 257 -4.46 21.41 15.78
C MET A 257 -4.46 22.06 14.38
N SER A 258 -3.81 23.20 14.20
CA SER A 258 -3.77 23.87 12.89
C SER A 258 -2.99 23.07 11.84
N LEU A 259 -2.06 22.22 12.30
CA LEU A 259 -1.20 21.38 11.45
C LEU A 259 -1.85 20.05 11.03
N LEU A 260 -3.05 19.76 11.52
CA LEU A 260 -3.75 18.49 11.31
C LEU A 260 -5.02 18.66 10.49
N THR A 261 -5.47 17.58 9.84
CA THR A 261 -6.88 17.45 9.44
C THR A 261 -7.65 16.57 10.41
N HIS A 262 -6.98 15.54 10.94
CA HIS A 262 -7.53 14.61 11.92
C HIS A 262 -6.52 14.36 13.04
N ILE A 263 -7.02 14.25 14.26
CA ILE A 263 -6.27 13.68 15.38
C ILE A 263 -6.82 12.30 15.69
N VAL A 264 -5.92 11.32 15.84
CA VAL A 264 -6.25 9.97 16.30
C VAL A 264 -5.77 9.84 17.74
N VAL A 265 -6.67 9.52 18.67
CA VAL A 265 -6.34 9.48 20.10
C VAL A 265 -6.45 8.07 20.62
N GLY A 266 -5.34 7.55 21.15
CA GLY A 266 -5.22 6.16 21.55
C GLY A 266 -4.61 5.89 22.93
N ARG A 267 -4.84 4.70 23.49
CA ARG A 267 -5.45 3.52 22.85
C ARG A 267 -6.56 2.88 23.67
N ILE A 268 -7.70 2.60 23.04
CA ILE A 268 -8.71 1.70 23.64
C ILE A 268 -8.50 0.27 23.16
N ARG A 269 -8.77 -0.71 24.02
CA ARG A 269 -8.42 -2.12 23.75
C ARG A 269 -9.65 -3.04 23.80
N PRO A 270 -9.81 -3.95 22.82
CA PRO A 270 -10.91 -4.90 22.81
C PRO A 270 -10.78 -5.94 23.92
N ARG A 271 -11.90 -6.28 24.56
CA ARG A 271 -12.00 -7.44 25.47
C ARG A 271 -12.67 -8.62 24.77
N ILE A 272 -12.39 -9.81 25.28
CA ILE A 272 -12.89 -11.09 24.76
C ILE A 272 -14.44 -11.16 24.76
N ASP A 273 -15.10 -10.44 25.66
CA ASP A 273 -16.56 -10.35 25.77
C ASP A 273 -17.19 -9.25 24.89
N GLY A 274 -16.39 -8.52 24.11
CA GLY A 274 -16.83 -7.39 23.29
C GLY A 274 -16.96 -6.08 24.05
N THR A 275 -16.57 -5.99 25.33
CA THR A 275 -16.40 -4.71 26.04
C THR A 275 -15.03 -4.09 25.72
N LEU A 276 -14.74 -2.90 26.26
CA LEU A 276 -13.55 -2.11 25.96
C LEU A 276 -12.79 -1.75 27.23
N TYR A 277 -11.46 -1.80 27.19
CA TYR A 277 -10.63 -1.00 28.09
C TYR A 277 -10.55 0.42 27.52
N THR A 278 -11.01 1.40 28.30
CA THR A 278 -11.05 2.82 27.93
C THR A 278 -10.07 3.66 28.75
N ASP A 279 -9.00 3.06 29.26
CA ASP A 279 -7.99 3.75 30.08
C ASP A 279 -6.99 4.58 29.27
N PHE A 280 -6.94 4.42 27.94
CA PHE A 280 -6.00 5.10 27.04
C PHE A 280 -4.53 4.94 27.43
N ASP A 281 -4.18 3.80 28.05
CA ASP A 281 -2.86 3.54 28.64
C ASP A 281 -2.46 4.57 29.72
N VAL A 282 -3.44 5.22 30.36
CA VAL A 282 -3.27 6.14 31.49
C VAL A 282 -3.92 5.55 32.73
N ASP A 283 -5.23 5.71 32.87
CA ASP A 283 -6.08 5.13 33.91
C ASP A 283 -7.57 5.33 33.53
N PRO A 284 -8.52 4.62 34.17
CA PRO A 284 -9.93 4.67 33.81
C PRO A 284 -10.65 6.02 34.01
N VAL A 285 -10.01 7.02 34.62
CA VAL A 285 -10.58 8.34 34.88
C VAL A 285 -9.87 9.42 34.06
N GLN A 286 -8.54 9.50 34.16
CA GLN A 286 -7.77 10.53 33.46
C GLN A 286 -7.63 10.24 31.97
N GLY A 287 -7.59 8.96 31.56
CA GLY A 287 -7.53 8.56 30.16
C GLY A 287 -8.72 9.10 29.35
N PRO A 288 -9.97 8.76 29.72
CA PRO A 288 -11.18 9.29 29.08
C PRO A 288 -11.25 10.83 29.11
N ALA A 289 -10.88 11.46 30.24
CA ALA A 289 -10.92 12.92 30.36
C ALA A 289 -9.94 13.60 29.39
N MET A 290 -8.72 13.07 29.29
CA MET A 290 -7.68 13.50 28.35
C MET A 290 -8.12 13.30 26.90
N ALA A 291 -8.68 12.13 26.57
CA ALA A 291 -9.14 11.83 25.22
C ALA A 291 -10.26 12.78 24.77
N ARG A 292 -11.24 13.01 25.65
CA ARG A 292 -12.31 13.99 25.41
C ARG A 292 -11.77 15.41 25.24
N ALA A 293 -10.78 15.82 26.03
CA ALA A 293 -10.17 17.14 25.90
C ALA A 293 -9.51 17.35 24.53
N LEU A 294 -8.85 16.33 23.97
CA LEU A 294 -8.31 16.37 22.61
C LEU A 294 -9.40 16.44 21.54
N ALA A 295 -10.49 15.66 21.69
CA ALA A 295 -11.61 15.69 20.77
C ALA A 295 -12.30 17.07 20.73
N VAL A 296 -12.58 17.66 21.89
CA VAL A 296 -13.16 19.02 22.00
C VAL A 296 -12.27 20.06 21.31
N ARG A 297 -10.95 20.03 21.58
CA ARG A 297 -10.00 20.97 20.96
C ARG A 297 -9.92 20.78 19.45
N ALA A 298 -10.01 19.55 18.95
CA ALA A 298 -10.07 19.29 17.52
C ALA A 298 -11.31 19.94 16.91
N HIS A 299 -12.49 19.78 17.52
CA HIS A 299 -13.74 20.38 17.05
C HIS A 299 -13.72 21.90 17.08
N GLU A 300 -13.20 22.51 18.14
CA GLU A 300 -13.02 23.97 18.25
C GLU A 300 -12.12 24.52 17.13
N ALA A 301 -11.15 23.73 16.67
CA ALA A 301 -10.27 24.04 15.55
C ALA A 301 -10.83 23.62 14.16
N GLY A 302 -12.07 23.13 14.10
CA GLY A 302 -12.71 22.65 12.86
C GLY A 302 -12.07 21.38 12.29
N LYS A 303 -11.43 20.58 13.15
CA LYS A 303 -10.77 19.30 12.81
C LYS A 303 -11.62 18.13 13.27
N LYS A 304 -11.21 16.93 12.85
CA LYS A 304 -11.87 15.68 13.19
C LYS A 304 -11.07 14.88 14.21
N ALA A 305 -11.76 14.19 15.10
CA ALA A 305 -11.16 13.32 16.09
C ALA A 305 -11.59 11.87 15.86
N LEU A 306 -10.62 10.95 15.80
CA LEU A 306 -10.87 9.51 15.71
C LEU A 306 -10.34 8.79 16.96
N LEU A 307 -11.10 7.81 17.40
CA LEU A 307 -10.73 6.94 18.51
C LEU A 307 -9.86 5.80 17.99
N MET A 308 -8.65 5.60 18.54
CA MET A 308 -7.82 4.46 18.17
C MET A 308 -8.24 3.21 18.94
N LEU A 309 -8.68 2.18 18.22
CA LEU A 309 -9.03 0.87 18.75
C LEU A 309 -8.00 -0.17 18.31
N GLY A 310 -7.45 -0.91 19.26
CA GLY A 310 -6.47 -1.93 18.91
C GLY A 310 -5.08 -1.35 18.76
N GLY A 311 -4.15 -2.10 18.17
CA GLY A 311 -2.71 -1.89 18.15
C GLY A 311 -1.97 -3.19 18.47
N MET A 312 -0.64 -3.20 18.30
CA MET A 312 0.19 -4.37 18.57
C MET A 312 -0.14 -5.00 19.92
N GLY A 313 -0.44 -6.31 19.89
CA GLY A 313 -0.78 -7.10 21.09
C GLY A 313 -2.28 -7.32 21.33
N GLU A 314 -3.17 -6.72 20.54
CA GLU A 314 -4.64 -6.88 20.73
C GLU A 314 -5.32 -7.84 19.76
N TYR A 315 -4.53 -8.58 18.97
CA TYR A 315 -5.03 -9.56 18.01
C TYR A 315 -6.13 -10.47 18.60
N ASP A 316 -5.88 -11.08 19.76
CA ASP A 316 -6.81 -12.02 20.39
C ASP A 316 -8.13 -11.35 20.81
N GLY A 317 -8.06 -10.09 21.25
CA GLY A 317 -9.24 -9.31 21.62
C GLY A 317 -10.15 -9.05 20.42
N PHE A 318 -9.58 -8.67 19.27
CA PHE A 318 -10.34 -8.53 18.02
C PHE A 318 -10.96 -9.85 17.56
N ARG A 319 -10.17 -10.93 17.55
CA ARG A 319 -10.66 -12.27 17.17
C ARG A 319 -11.85 -12.69 18.00
N ALA A 320 -11.72 -12.59 19.33
CA ALA A 320 -12.78 -12.99 20.23
C ALA A 320 -14.03 -12.10 20.09
N ALA A 321 -13.86 -10.78 19.99
CA ALA A 321 -14.98 -9.85 19.87
C ALA A 321 -15.73 -9.95 18.52
N THR A 322 -15.11 -10.49 17.47
CA THR A 322 -15.69 -10.61 16.13
C THR A 322 -16.11 -12.05 15.75
N GLU A 323 -15.86 -13.02 16.61
CA GLU A 323 -16.06 -14.47 16.38
C GLU A 323 -17.50 -14.82 15.98
N THR A 324 -18.49 -14.21 16.62
CA THR A 324 -19.91 -14.45 16.35
C THR A 324 -20.64 -13.13 16.07
N LEU A 325 -21.78 -13.22 15.38
CA LEU A 325 -22.63 -12.05 15.11
C LEU A 325 -23.07 -11.36 16.42
N GLU A 326 -23.37 -12.12 17.47
CA GLU A 326 -23.80 -11.56 18.75
C GLU A 326 -22.67 -10.79 19.44
N LYS A 327 -21.47 -11.39 19.54
CA LYS A 327 -20.29 -10.72 20.11
C LYS A 327 -19.95 -9.47 19.32
N ARG A 328 -19.96 -9.55 17.99
CA ARG A 328 -19.64 -8.41 17.12
C ARG A 328 -20.64 -7.27 17.27
N ARG A 329 -21.94 -7.57 17.39
CA ARG A 329 -22.97 -6.55 17.66
C ARG A 329 -22.79 -5.88 19.02
N ASN A 330 -22.43 -6.63 20.06
CA ASN A 330 -22.11 -6.06 21.36
C ASN A 330 -20.85 -5.18 21.30
N PHE A 331 -19.82 -5.64 20.59
CA PHE A 331 -18.60 -4.89 20.36
C PHE A 331 -18.84 -3.57 19.63
N VAL A 332 -19.57 -3.60 18.51
CA VAL A 332 -19.99 -2.41 17.75
C VAL A 332 -20.78 -1.44 18.63
N ARG A 333 -21.73 -1.94 19.43
CA ARG A 333 -22.49 -1.08 20.36
C ARG A 333 -21.57 -0.37 21.35
N ASN A 334 -20.62 -1.09 21.94
CA ASN A 334 -19.68 -0.51 22.91
C ASN A 334 -18.74 0.51 22.28
N ILE A 335 -18.28 0.24 21.06
CA ILE A 335 -17.49 1.18 20.25
C ILE A 335 -18.28 2.48 20.02
N ILE A 336 -19.48 2.40 19.45
CA ILE A 336 -20.29 3.57 19.11
C ILE A 336 -20.63 4.38 20.36
N ASN A 337 -21.05 3.72 21.45
CA ASN A 337 -21.34 4.39 22.71
C ASN A 337 -20.12 5.14 23.25
N THR A 338 -18.95 4.50 23.26
CA THR A 338 -17.70 5.13 23.73
C THR A 338 -17.32 6.32 22.86
N MET A 339 -17.42 6.17 21.54
CA MET A 339 -17.12 7.22 20.57
C MET A 339 -18.02 8.45 20.79
N HIS A 340 -19.33 8.26 20.92
CA HIS A 340 -20.28 9.36 21.16
C HIS A 340 -20.12 9.99 22.55
N GLU A 341 -19.91 9.18 23.59
CA GLU A 341 -19.67 9.67 24.97
C GLU A 341 -18.43 10.59 25.04
N LEU A 342 -17.36 10.21 24.34
CA LEU A 342 -16.11 10.96 24.30
C LEU A 342 -16.05 11.99 23.18
N GLN A 343 -17.14 12.17 22.42
CA GLN A 343 -17.30 13.16 21.35
C GLN A 343 -16.32 12.98 20.18
N PHE A 344 -16.07 11.75 19.76
CA PHE A 344 -15.29 11.43 18.56
C PHE A 344 -16.17 11.35 17.31
N ASP A 345 -15.60 11.70 16.15
CA ASP A 345 -16.27 11.65 14.83
C ASP A 345 -16.17 10.27 14.18
N GLY A 346 -15.26 9.43 14.67
CA GLY A 346 -14.88 8.21 14.00
C GLY A 346 -13.97 7.30 14.81
N ILE A 347 -13.54 6.24 14.15
CA ILE A 347 -12.70 5.20 14.71
C ILE A 347 -11.58 4.82 13.74
N ASP A 348 -10.39 4.64 14.30
CA ASP A 348 -9.27 4.00 13.65
C ASP A 348 -9.15 2.56 14.19
N VAL A 349 -9.40 1.57 13.32
CA VAL A 349 -9.41 0.15 13.70
C VAL A 349 -8.04 -0.45 13.41
N ASP A 350 -7.17 -0.39 14.41
CA ASP A 350 -5.79 -0.85 14.36
C ASP A 350 -5.68 -2.33 14.73
N TRP A 351 -6.09 -3.22 13.82
CA TRP A 351 -6.02 -4.65 14.03
C TRP A 351 -4.62 -5.18 13.69
N GLU A 352 -3.78 -5.40 14.70
CA GLU A 352 -2.40 -5.84 14.50
C GLU A 352 -2.03 -7.19 15.15
N PRO A 353 -1.46 -8.14 14.40
CA PRO A 353 -1.35 -8.16 12.93
C PRO A 353 -2.68 -8.57 12.26
N ILE A 354 -2.89 -8.16 11.01
CA ILE A 354 -3.91 -8.78 10.14
C ILE A 354 -3.29 -10.04 9.52
N LEU A 355 -3.80 -11.20 9.92
CA LEU A 355 -3.41 -12.50 9.39
C LEU A 355 -4.43 -12.93 8.32
N LEU A 356 -4.00 -12.98 7.07
CA LEU A 356 -4.84 -13.37 5.94
C LEU A 356 -4.82 -14.90 5.73
N PRO A 357 -5.95 -15.55 5.37
CA PRO A 357 -7.30 -15.00 5.18
C PRO A 357 -8.18 -15.00 6.44
N GLN A 358 -7.67 -15.53 7.56
CA GLN A 358 -8.45 -15.76 8.79
C GLN A 358 -9.15 -14.50 9.32
N ASP A 359 -8.56 -13.31 9.13
CA ASP A 359 -9.10 -12.04 9.63
C ASP A 359 -9.92 -11.25 8.61
N SER A 360 -9.85 -11.60 7.33
CA SER A 360 -10.48 -10.82 6.25
C SER A 360 -11.99 -10.67 6.45
N ALA A 361 -12.72 -11.79 6.57
CA ALA A 361 -14.18 -11.74 6.72
C ALA A 361 -14.63 -11.11 8.05
N PRO A 362 -14.03 -11.44 9.22
CA PRO A 362 -14.38 -10.80 10.48
C PRO A 362 -14.14 -9.28 10.50
N LEU A 363 -13.01 -8.81 9.97
CA LEU A 363 -12.73 -7.38 9.88
C LEU A 363 -13.73 -6.68 8.95
N LEU A 364 -13.95 -7.18 7.73
CA LEU A 364 -14.90 -6.57 6.80
C LEU A 364 -16.32 -6.51 7.38
N ALA A 365 -16.76 -7.56 8.08
CA ALA A 365 -18.05 -7.59 8.76
C ALA A 365 -18.13 -6.58 9.93
N LEU A 366 -17.04 -6.38 10.66
CA LEU A 366 -16.97 -5.34 11.70
C LEU A 366 -17.13 -3.94 11.10
N LEU A 367 -16.45 -3.64 9.99
CA LEU A 367 -16.56 -2.35 9.31
C LEU A 367 -17.96 -2.11 8.75
N ASP A 368 -18.59 -3.14 8.18
CA ASP A 368 -19.98 -3.09 7.70
C ASP A 368 -20.95 -2.81 8.86
N ASP A 369 -20.80 -3.51 9.98
CA ASP A 369 -21.66 -3.32 11.16
C ASP A 369 -21.44 -1.96 11.85
N LEU A 370 -20.20 -1.43 11.88
CA LEU A 370 -19.90 -0.07 12.36
C LEU A 370 -20.62 0.97 11.51
N ARG A 371 -20.51 0.87 10.18
CA ARG A 371 -21.17 1.78 9.24
C ARG A 371 -22.69 1.67 9.28
N ALA A 372 -23.23 0.49 9.57
CA ALA A 372 -24.66 0.28 9.74
C ALA A 372 -25.18 0.89 11.06
N ALA A 373 -24.35 0.92 12.11
CA ALA A 373 -24.71 1.50 13.40
C ALA A 373 -24.64 3.05 13.39
N ASP A 374 -23.71 3.61 12.62
CA ASP A 374 -23.59 5.06 12.39
C ASP A 374 -23.17 5.29 10.93
N GLU A 375 -24.07 5.83 10.11
CA GLU A 375 -23.82 6.01 8.67
C GLU A 375 -22.73 7.06 8.37
N ASN A 376 -22.51 8.00 9.30
CA ASN A 376 -21.61 9.14 9.16
C ASN A 376 -20.26 8.93 9.85
N ILE A 377 -20.07 7.81 10.55
CA ILE A 377 -18.81 7.49 11.24
C ILE A 377 -17.61 7.56 10.29
N ILE A 378 -16.54 8.26 10.68
CA ILE A 378 -15.28 8.17 9.92
C ILE A 378 -14.58 6.87 10.30
N ILE A 379 -14.22 6.04 9.33
CA ILE A 379 -13.54 4.76 9.58
C ILE A 379 -12.19 4.77 8.89
N THR A 380 -11.12 4.56 9.66
CA THR A 380 -9.78 4.33 9.11
C THR A 380 -9.23 3.00 9.59
N VAL A 381 -8.36 2.40 8.77
CA VAL A 381 -7.70 1.12 9.10
C VAL A 381 -6.23 1.23 8.70
N PRO A 382 -5.30 1.22 9.66
CA PRO A 382 -3.89 1.04 9.34
C PRO A 382 -3.65 -0.40 8.85
N VAL A 383 -2.75 -0.53 7.88
CA VAL A 383 -2.34 -1.80 7.28
C VAL A 383 -0.82 -1.89 7.25
N GLY A 384 -0.32 -3.12 7.32
CA GLY A 384 1.12 -3.38 7.20
C GLY A 384 1.67 -2.93 5.85
N TRP A 385 2.93 -2.53 5.86
CA TRP A 385 3.73 -2.35 4.66
C TRP A 385 4.04 -3.71 4.00
N VAL A 386 4.44 -3.68 2.73
CA VAL A 386 4.61 -4.89 1.91
C VAL A 386 6.08 -5.24 1.82
N ASN A 387 6.39 -6.51 2.10
CA ASN A 387 7.73 -7.05 2.00
C ASN A 387 7.73 -8.23 1.03
N SER A 388 8.51 -8.16 -0.05
CA SER A 388 8.54 -9.23 -1.06
C SER A 388 9.06 -10.57 -0.50
N ASN A 389 9.85 -10.53 0.57
CA ASN A 389 10.46 -11.71 1.20
C ASN A 389 9.64 -12.22 2.39
N PHE A 390 8.56 -11.53 2.79
CA PHE A 390 7.77 -11.89 3.96
C PHE A 390 6.34 -12.31 3.56
N PRO A 391 5.90 -13.55 3.89
CA PRO A 391 4.60 -14.04 3.47
C PRO A 391 3.41 -13.32 4.12
N LEU A 392 3.57 -12.79 5.34
CA LEU A 392 2.54 -11.99 6.02
C LEU A 392 2.40 -10.57 5.47
N GLY A 393 3.34 -10.11 4.63
CA GLY A 393 3.28 -8.81 3.97
C GLY A 393 2.64 -8.85 2.58
N LYS A 394 2.06 -10.00 2.17
CA LYS A 394 1.44 -10.13 0.85
C LYS A 394 0.12 -9.37 0.78
N VAL A 395 -0.05 -8.63 -0.31
CA VAL A 395 -1.33 -7.96 -0.60
C VAL A 395 -2.31 -9.00 -1.17
N ASP A 396 -3.36 -9.32 -0.40
CA ASP A 396 -4.54 -9.97 -0.95
C ASP A 396 -5.38 -8.93 -1.69
N ALA A 397 -5.42 -9.03 -3.01
CA ALA A 397 -6.01 -7.98 -3.82
C ALA A 397 -7.53 -7.85 -3.63
N GLU A 398 -8.23 -8.94 -3.32
CA GLU A 398 -9.67 -8.89 -3.11
C GLU A 398 -10.00 -8.27 -1.77
N PHE A 399 -9.37 -8.75 -0.70
CA PHE A 399 -9.53 -8.20 0.64
C PHE A 399 -9.19 -6.71 0.69
N HIS A 400 -8.06 -6.27 0.14
CA HIS A 400 -7.68 -4.85 0.22
C HIS A 400 -8.59 -3.93 -0.60
N ARG A 401 -9.14 -4.40 -1.74
CA ARG A 401 -10.20 -3.66 -2.44
C ARG A 401 -11.47 -3.55 -1.62
N GLN A 402 -11.89 -4.65 -1.01
CA GLN A 402 -13.08 -4.70 -0.15
C GLN A 402 -12.90 -3.84 1.11
N LEU A 403 -11.70 -3.81 1.68
CA LEU A 403 -11.32 -2.96 2.80
C LEU A 403 -11.39 -1.49 2.39
N ALA A 404 -10.69 -1.10 1.32
CA ALA A 404 -10.66 0.27 0.82
C ALA A 404 -12.06 0.83 0.47
N ALA A 405 -12.99 -0.04 0.06
CA ALA A 405 -14.37 0.33 -0.21
C ALA A 405 -15.19 0.65 1.07
N ARG A 406 -14.78 0.12 2.24
CA ARG A 406 -15.50 0.24 3.52
C ARG A 406 -14.94 1.31 4.45
N VAL A 407 -13.70 1.71 4.24
CA VAL A 407 -13.00 2.72 5.06
C VAL A 407 -12.89 4.03 4.31
N ASP A 408 -12.89 5.13 5.05
CA ASP A 408 -12.62 6.48 4.53
C ASP A 408 -11.14 6.64 4.17
N GLN A 409 -10.25 5.98 4.90
CA GLN A 409 -8.83 5.88 4.56
C GLN A 409 -8.20 4.57 5.07
N MET A 410 -7.41 3.93 4.22
CA MET A 410 -6.50 2.82 4.53
C MET A 410 -5.09 3.40 4.70
N ASN A 411 -4.43 3.10 5.82
CA ASN A 411 -3.23 3.82 6.24
C ASN A 411 -2.02 2.87 6.24
N ILE A 412 -1.07 3.03 5.33
CA ILE A 412 0.09 2.13 5.26
C ILE A 412 1.08 2.54 6.35
N MET A 413 1.35 1.64 7.29
CA MET A 413 2.28 1.86 8.40
C MET A 413 3.74 1.75 7.95
N ALA A 414 4.16 2.56 6.98
CA ALA A 414 5.44 2.45 6.30
C ALA A 414 6.64 2.93 7.14
N TYR A 415 6.83 2.36 8.32
CA TYR A 415 7.95 2.57 9.26
C TYR A 415 8.33 1.23 9.88
N LYS A 416 9.52 1.13 10.50
CA LYS A 416 10.11 -0.15 10.94
C LYS A 416 10.21 -1.20 9.83
N MET A 417 10.48 -0.73 8.62
CA MET A 417 10.50 -1.55 7.39
C MET A 417 11.77 -2.39 7.25
N SER A 418 12.77 -2.10 8.08
CA SER A 418 14.03 -2.81 8.16
C SER A 418 14.36 -3.12 9.62
N GLY A 419 15.03 -4.25 9.83
CA GLY A 419 15.62 -4.59 11.10
C GLY A 419 16.48 -5.84 11.03
N HIS A 420 17.20 -6.12 12.11
CA HIS A 420 18.09 -7.28 12.25
C HIS A 420 17.32 -8.59 12.14
N TRP A 421 16.04 -8.60 12.54
CA TRP A 421 15.12 -9.73 12.37
C TRP A 421 14.99 -10.22 10.91
N GLY A 422 15.23 -9.36 9.93
CA GLY A 422 15.17 -9.73 8.51
C GLY A 422 16.41 -10.47 8.00
N GLN A 423 17.54 -10.38 8.72
CA GLN A 423 18.85 -10.93 8.32
C GLN A 423 19.28 -10.53 6.89
N TRP A 424 18.82 -9.37 6.41
CA TRP A 424 19.17 -8.82 5.09
C TRP A 424 20.38 -7.89 5.21
N ALA A 425 20.35 -6.72 4.57
CA ALA A 425 21.26 -5.62 4.87
C ALA A 425 20.63 -4.64 5.87
N SER A 426 21.46 -3.95 6.64
CA SER A 426 21.05 -2.76 7.38
C SER A 426 20.40 -1.77 6.41
N TRP A 427 19.28 -1.18 6.80
CA TRP A 427 18.59 -0.25 5.93
C TRP A 427 17.85 0.81 6.72
N HIS A 428 17.20 1.74 6.03
CA HIS A 428 16.43 2.79 6.67
C HIS A 428 15.10 2.28 7.18
N SER A 429 14.65 2.81 8.33
CA SER A 429 13.40 2.40 8.97
C SER A 429 12.17 2.73 8.12
N SER A 430 12.24 3.77 7.29
CA SER A 430 11.13 4.26 6.46
C SER A 430 11.64 4.80 5.12
N ALA A 431 12.50 4.07 4.42
CA ALA A 431 13.02 4.48 3.11
C ALA A 431 11.88 4.77 2.12
N LEU A 432 11.93 5.91 1.42
CA LEU A 432 10.95 6.20 0.37
C LEU A 432 11.14 5.25 -0.83
N PHE A 433 12.39 5.01 -1.23
CA PHE A 433 12.77 4.18 -2.35
C PHE A 433 13.93 3.23 -2.00
N GLY A 434 14.38 2.49 -3.01
CA GLY A 434 15.62 1.72 -2.95
C GLY A 434 15.40 0.27 -2.58
N GLU A 435 14.18 -0.27 -2.64
CA GLU A 435 13.94 -1.68 -2.37
C GLU A 435 14.73 -2.60 -3.34
N ASN A 436 15.30 -3.68 -2.80
CA ASN A 436 15.92 -4.76 -3.58
C ASN A 436 15.95 -6.06 -2.72
N PRO A 437 16.45 -7.20 -3.22
CA PRO A 437 16.46 -8.43 -2.42
C PRO A 437 17.18 -8.35 -1.05
N GLY A 438 18.15 -7.45 -0.89
CA GLY A 438 18.88 -7.18 0.36
C GLY A 438 18.22 -6.14 1.28
N HIS A 439 17.16 -5.47 0.83
CA HIS A 439 16.27 -4.64 1.66
C HIS A 439 14.92 -4.56 0.94
N PRO A 440 14.04 -5.55 1.16
CA PRO A 440 12.95 -5.93 0.26
C PRO A 440 11.68 -5.08 0.37
N SER A 441 11.80 -3.87 0.91
CA SER A 441 10.67 -2.96 1.06
C SER A 441 11.08 -1.50 1.05
N SER A 442 10.17 -0.67 0.56
CA SER A 442 10.21 0.78 0.61
C SER A 442 8.76 1.28 0.70
N VAL A 443 8.59 2.55 1.08
CA VAL A 443 7.28 3.21 1.02
C VAL A 443 6.69 3.09 -0.39
N ALA A 444 7.52 3.34 -1.42
CA ALA A 444 7.10 3.29 -2.81
C ALA A 444 6.66 1.89 -3.25
N SER A 445 7.41 0.85 -2.91
CA SER A 445 7.05 -0.53 -3.29
C SER A 445 5.79 -1.01 -2.58
N SER A 446 5.60 -0.61 -1.31
CA SER A 446 4.39 -0.91 -0.54
C SER A 446 3.15 -0.28 -1.16
N VAL A 447 3.20 1.03 -1.45
CA VAL A 447 2.12 1.74 -2.14
C VAL A 447 1.86 1.11 -3.51
N GLN A 448 2.91 0.80 -4.28
CA GLN A 448 2.75 0.21 -5.60
C GLN A 448 2.07 -1.16 -5.54
N ALA A 449 2.34 -1.97 -4.51
CA ALA A 449 1.67 -3.25 -4.32
C ALA A 449 0.16 -3.09 -4.07
N PHE A 450 -0.26 -2.11 -3.26
CA PHE A 450 -1.68 -1.81 -3.04
C PHE A 450 -2.35 -1.19 -4.28
N LEU A 451 -1.65 -0.32 -5.01
CA LEU A 451 -2.12 0.19 -6.31
C LEU A 451 -2.35 -0.95 -7.31
N ASN A 452 -1.41 -1.92 -7.38
CA ASN A 452 -1.54 -3.10 -8.23
C ASN A 452 -2.71 -4.00 -7.83
N ALA A 453 -3.05 -4.04 -6.53
CA ALA A 453 -4.24 -4.70 -6.03
C ALA A 453 -5.56 -3.97 -6.37
N GLY A 454 -5.49 -2.74 -6.88
CA GLY A 454 -6.66 -1.92 -7.23
C GLY A 454 -7.18 -1.09 -6.06
N VAL A 455 -6.36 -0.85 -5.03
CA VAL A 455 -6.70 0.13 -3.99
C VAL A 455 -6.60 1.54 -4.60
N PRO A 456 -7.62 2.40 -4.45
CA PRO A 456 -7.56 3.78 -4.95
C PRO A 456 -6.48 4.60 -4.22
N PRO A 457 -5.61 5.35 -4.93
CA PRO A 457 -4.55 6.14 -4.31
C PRO A 457 -5.05 7.12 -3.22
N GLN A 458 -6.14 7.83 -3.47
CA GLN A 458 -6.82 8.75 -2.55
C GLN A 458 -7.37 8.08 -1.27
N ARG A 459 -7.49 6.74 -1.24
CA ARG A 459 -7.84 5.97 -0.04
C ARG A 459 -6.61 5.52 0.72
N MET A 460 -5.40 5.88 0.28
CA MET A 460 -4.15 5.44 0.90
C MET A 460 -3.43 6.59 1.61
N GLY A 461 -3.26 6.47 2.92
CA GLY A 461 -2.33 7.29 3.69
C GLY A 461 -0.94 6.67 3.74
N VAL A 462 0.09 7.50 3.75
CA VAL A 462 1.50 7.09 3.89
C VAL A 462 2.00 7.32 5.31
N GLY A 463 2.57 6.27 5.91
CA GLY A 463 3.19 6.33 7.23
C GLY A 463 4.43 7.21 7.30
N VAL A 464 4.44 8.08 8.30
CA VAL A 464 5.59 8.88 8.70
C VAL A 464 5.83 8.62 10.19
N GLY A 465 6.91 7.89 10.48
CA GLY A 465 7.34 7.65 11.85
C GLY A 465 8.10 8.85 12.41
N PHE A 466 7.69 9.42 13.54
CA PHE A 466 8.43 10.46 14.24
C PHE A 466 9.44 9.88 15.23
N PHE A 467 10.03 8.75 14.85
CA PHE A 467 11.03 8.02 15.59
C PHE A 467 12.03 7.39 14.60
N GLY A 468 13.09 6.81 15.13
CA GLY A 468 14.13 6.15 14.35
C GLY A 468 14.50 4.78 14.89
N THR A 469 15.49 4.18 14.23
CA THR A 469 16.11 2.92 14.62
C THR A 469 17.58 3.17 14.92
N CYS A 470 18.02 2.73 16.10
CA CYS A 470 19.42 2.72 16.50
C CYS A 470 20.07 1.39 16.12
N TRP A 471 21.22 1.44 15.47
CA TRP A 471 22.02 0.27 15.12
C TRP A 471 23.39 0.33 15.80
N LYS A 472 23.87 -0.82 16.27
CA LYS A 472 25.14 -1.00 16.98
C LYS A 472 26.04 -1.94 16.17
N GLY A 473 27.33 -1.62 16.06
CA GLY A 473 28.29 -2.44 15.30
C GLY A 473 28.34 -2.18 13.79
N ILE A 474 27.51 -1.25 13.28
CA ILE A 474 27.51 -0.81 11.87
C ILE A 474 27.32 0.70 11.77
N THR A 475 27.90 1.33 10.75
CA THR A 475 27.92 2.80 10.61
C THR A 475 27.17 3.31 9.37
N GLU A 476 26.73 2.42 8.48
CA GLU A 476 26.15 2.79 7.18
C GLU A 476 24.98 1.84 6.82
N PRO A 477 24.00 2.30 6.01
CA PRO A 477 23.05 1.42 5.37
C PRO A 477 23.74 0.50 4.35
N GLY A 478 23.07 -0.58 3.96
CA GLY A 478 23.57 -1.57 2.99
C GLY A 478 24.58 -2.57 3.55
N THR A 479 24.80 -2.60 4.87
CA THR A 479 25.72 -3.57 5.50
C THR A 479 25.03 -4.93 5.65
N PRO A 480 25.54 -6.02 5.04
CA PRO A 480 24.95 -7.35 5.20
C PRO A 480 24.95 -7.81 6.67
N LEU A 481 23.82 -8.37 7.11
CA LEU A 481 23.58 -8.84 8.48
C LEU A 481 23.64 -10.37 8.61
N ASP A 482 23.56 -11.10 7.51
CA ASP A 482 23.50 -12.57 7.50
C ASP A 482 24.64 -13.20 8.34
N GLY A 483 24.26 -13.88 9.42
CA GLY A 483 25.18 -14.56 10.34
C GLY A 483 25.95 -13.65 11.29
N ARG A 484 25.56 -12.38 11.45
CA ARG A 484 26.23 -11.39 12.31
C ARG A 484 25.47 -11.17 13.63
N ASP A 485 25.92 -11.86 14.68
CA ASP A 485 25.41 -11.71 16.05
C ASP A 485 26.05 -10.52 16.81
N ASP A 486 27.11 -9.93 16.26
CA ASP A 486 27.78 -8.75 16.81
C ASP A 486 27.07 -7.44 16.46
N ILE A 487 26.06 -7.50 15.57
CA ILE A 487 25.22 -6.37 15.19
C ILE A 487 23.92 -6.45 15.97
N ALA A 488 23.52 -5.33 16.57
CA ALA A 488 22.26 -5.22 17.29
C ALA A 488 21.50 -3.98 16.84
N GLU A 489 20.18 -3.99 17.06
CA GLU A 489 19.32 -2.85 16.83
C GLU A 489 18.41 -2.55 18.02
N GLU A 490 17.97 -1.30 18.12
CA GLU A 490 16.94 -0.86 19.05
C GLU A 490 15.89 -0.03 18.28
N GLN A 491 14.67 -0.56 18.23
CA GLN A 491 13.50 0.05 17.58
C GLN A 491 12.49 0.58 18.61
N SER A 492 12.99 1.13 19.72
CA SER A 492 12.15 1.71 20.75
C SER A 492 11.74 3.12 20.36
N ASP A 493 10.48 3.29 19.98
CA ASP A 493 9.97 4.58 19.50
C ASP A 493 10.06 5.67 20.60
N ASN A 494 10.06 5.28 21.87
CA ASN A 494 10.33 6.18 22.99
C ASN A 494 11.80 6.59 23.04
N ALA A 495 12.72 5.62 23.06
CA ALA A 495 14.15 5.90 23.21
C ALA A 495 14.71 6.65 21.98
N MET A 496 14.18 6.32 20.80
CA MET A 496 14.58 6.86 19.51
C MET A 496 13.52 7.77 18.91
N SER A 497 12.73 8.47 19.73
CA SER A 497 11.85 9.55 19.25
C SER A 497 12.67 10.62 18.51
N TYR A 498 12.06 11.32 17.55
CA TYR A 498 12.72 12.42 16.84
C TYR A 498 13.27 13.46 17.83
N ALA A 499 12.49 13.82 18.85
CA ALA A 499 12.94 14.72 19.90
C ALA A 499 14.22 14.23 20.61
N ASN A 500 14.32 12.94 20.93
CA ASN A 500 15.51 12.35 21.54
C ASN A 500 16.70 12.27 20.57
N ILE A 501 16.45 11.96 19.30
CA ILE A 501 17.48 11.95 18.25
C ILE A 501 18.10 13.34 18.14
N GLN A 502 17.28 14.38 18.03
CA GLN A 502 17.74 15.77 17.95
C GLN A 502 18.44 16.23 19.22
N ALA A 503 17.94 15.85 20.40
CA ALA A 503 18.50 16.31 21.68
C ALA A 503 19.82 15.62 22.08
N HIS A 504 19.99 14.35 21.72
CA HIS A 504 21.08 13.52 22.26
C HIS A 504 22.06 13.01 21.22
N TYR A 505 21.69 12.95 19.95
CA TYR A 505 22.49 12.32 18.91
C TYR A 505 22.89 13.27 17.79
N TYR A 506 22.02 14.19 17.39
CA TYR A 506 22.26 15.03 16.23
C TYR A 506 23.55 15.87 16.37
N GLN A 507 24.45 15.67 15.40
CA GLN A 507 25.66 16.44 15.19
C GLN A 507 25.76 16.71 13.68
N PRO A 508 26.02 17.95 13.24
CA PRO A 508 26.15 18.27 11.82
C PRO A 508 27.14 17.37 11.08
N GLU A 509 28.25 17.00 11.73
CA GLU A 509 29.30 16.12 11.21
C GLU A 509 28.91 14.65 11.12
N ALA A 510 27.89 14.21 11.89
CA ALA A 510 27.35 12.85 11.85
C ALA A 510 26.22 12.70 10.83
N TYR A 511 25.61 13.81 10.41
CA TYR A 511 24.50 13.80 9.46
C TYR A 511 24.92 13.31 8.08
N ARG A 512 24.10 12.42 7.50
CA ARG A 512 24.23 11.90 6.15
C ARG A 512 22.86 11.89 5.48
N TRP A 513 22.87 11.98 4.16
CA TRP A 513 21.68 11.86 3.32
C TRP A 513 21.88 10.73 2.32
N ASP A 514 20.97 9.76 2.33
CA ASP A 514 20.90 8.72 1.32
C ASP A 514 19.99 9.18 0.19
N ASP A 515 20.59 9.52 -0.97
CA ASP A 515 19.84 10.03 -2.11
C ASP A 515 18.98 8.96 -2.79
N ALA A 516 19.40 7.69 -2.74
CA ALA A 516 18.65 6.59 -3.33
C ALA A 516 17.41 6.27 -2.50
N ALA A 517 17.52 6.31 -1.16
CA ALA A 517 16.41 6.06 -0.26
C ALA A 517 15.54 7.31 0.02
N LYS A 518 16.07 8.52 -0.25
CA LYS A 518 15.53 9.81 0.19
C LYS A 518 15.31 9.84 1.71
N ALA A 519 16.32 9.39 2.45
CA ALA A 519 16.26 9.25 3.90
C ALA A 519 17.53 9.80 4.57
N PRO A 520 17.41 10.50 5.71
CA PRO A 520 18.55 10.91 6.50
C PRO A 520 19.02 9.77 7.39
N TYR A 521 20.28 9.87 7.81
CA TYR A 521 20.80 9.07 8.90
C TYR A 521 21.91 9.78 9.65
N LEU A 522 22.19 9.33 10.87
CA LEU A 522 23.39 9.71 11.62
C LEU A 522 24.37 8.54 11.61
N SER A 523 25.65 8.85 11.38
CA SER A 523 26.74 7.86 11.37
C SER A 523 27.84 8.26 12.35
N PHE A 524 28.19 7.35 13.24
CA PHE A 524 29.22 7.52 14.26
C PHE A 524 30.26 6.40 14.18
N PRO A 525 31.54 6.74 13.93
CA PRO A 525 32.64 5.76 13.93
C PRO A 525 32.81 5.02 15.26
N THR A 526 32.35 5.62 16.36
CA THR A 526 32.33 5.03 17.70
C THR A 526 30.93 5.18 18.26
N ALA A 527 30.47 4.18 19.00
CA ALA A 527 29.13 4.18 19.58
C ALA A 527 28.87 5.46 20.39
N TYR A 528 27.75 6.11 20.14
CA TYR A 528 27.44 7.44 20.66
C TYR A 528 26.05 7.50 21.27
N GLY A 529 25.87 8.41 22.23
CA GLY A 529 24.61 8.69 22.91
C GLY A 529 24.12 7.58 23.85
N PRO A 530 22.94 7.78 24.48
CA PRO A 530 22.42 6.89 25.53
C PRO A 530 22.35 5.42 25.15
N GLN A 531 21.94 5.12 23.91
CA GLN A 531 21.79 3.74 23.44
C GLN A 531 23.03 3.17 22.76
N ALA A 532 24.14 3.91 22.78
CA ALA A 532 25.41 3.51 22.17
C ALA A 532 25.25 3.16 20.67
N CYS A 533 24.64 4.08 19.90
CA CYS A 533 24.37 3.90 18.48
C CYS A 533 25.59 4.23 17.63
N ASN A 534 25.79 3.45 16.56
CA ASN A 534 26.75 3.75 15.49
C ASN A 534 26.05 4.27 14.23
N TYR A 535 24.83 3.82 13.99
CA TYR A 535 24.00 4.24 12.85
C TYR A 535 22.58 4.49 13.34
N ILE A 536 22.00 5.64 12.99
CA ILE A 536 20.60 5.97 13.33
C ILE A 536 19.86 6.31 12.06
N SER A 537 18.87 5.50 11.69
CA SER A 537 17.91 5.82 10.64
C SER A 537 16.68 6.49 11.24
N TYR A 538 16.19 7.57 10.63
CA TYR A 538 15.06 8.35 11.14
C TYR A 538 14.43 9.20 10.03
N GLU A 539 13.39 9.97 10.38
CA GLU A 539 12.82 10.99 9.51
C GLU A 539 13.27 12.39 9.92
N ASP A 540 13.53 13.25 8.94
CA ASP A 540 13.75 14.68 9.14
C ASP A 540 12.82 15.52 8.25
N VAL A 541 12.97 16.85 8.32
CA VAL A 541 12.16 17.77 7.51
C VAL A 541 12.34 17.51 6.00
N ALA A 542 13.53 17.10 5.56
CA ALA A 542 13.82 16.85 4.15
C ALA A 542 13.16 15.55 3.68
N SER A 543 13.30 14.42 4.39
CA SER A 543 12.65 13.16 3.99
C SER A 543 11.13 13.27 4.04
N VAL A 544 10.57 13.94 5.04
CA VAL A 544 9.12 14.20 5.10
C VAL A 544 8.67 15.02 3.90
N SER A 545 9.45 16.01 3.48
CA SER A 545 9.14 16.83 2.30
C SER A 545 9.18 16.03 1.00
N GLU A 546 10.18 15.16 0.83
CA GLU A 546 10.28 14.23 -0.31
C GLU A 546 9.08 13.28 -0.36
N LYS A 547 8.72 12.68 0.79
CA LYS A 547 7.58 11.76 0.90
C LYS A 547 6.27 12.44 0.57
N GLY A 548 6.02 13.63 1.10
CA GLY A 548 4.79 14.36 0.82
C GLY A 548 4.68 14.77 -0.64
N ARG A 549 5.76 15.29 -1.23
CA ARG A 549 5.79 15.60 -2.68
C ARG A 549 5.47 14.37 -3.51
N TRP A 550 6.17 13.26 -3.25
CA TRP A 550 5.94 12.00 -3.95
C TRP A 550 4.51 11.47 -3.75
N ALA A 551 3.98 11.53 -2.54
CA ALA A 551 2.61 11.12 -2.24
C ALA A 551 1.59 11.95 -3.03
N ARG A 552 1.79 13.27 -3.14
CA ARG A 552 0.94 14.15 -3.97
C ARG A 552 1.05 13.83 -5.45
N GLU A 553 2.25 13.59 -5.97
CA GLU A 553 2.47 13.16 -7.37
C GLU A 553 1.76 11.84 -7.69
N LYS A 554 1.65 10.95 -6.70
CA LYS A 554 0.91 9.68 -6.81
C LYS A 554 -0.60 9.82 -6.54
N GLY A 555 -1.08 11.00 -6.19
CA GLY A 555 -2.48 11.26 -5.85
C GLY A 555 -2.94 10.55 -4.58
N LEU A 556 -2.02 10.28 -3.65
CA LEU A 556 -2.32 9.55 -2.42
C LEU A 556 -3.20 10.39 -1.48
N GLY A 557 -3.96 9.70 -0.63
CA GLY A 557 -4.95 10.28 0.26
C GLY A 557 -4.36 11.09 1.42
N GLY A 558 -3.06 11.05 1.66
CA GLY A 558 -2.42 11.84 2.72
C GLY A 558 -1.36 11.09 3.51
N SER A 559 -1.22 11.45 4.79
CA SER A 559 -0.26 10.87 5.73
C SER A 559 -0.91 10.39 7.02
N ILE A 560 -0.36 9.31 7.57
CA ILE A 560 -0.53 8.83 8.94
C ILE A 560 0.78 9.04 9.70
N ILE A 561 0.71 9.64 10.88
CA ILE A 561 1.90 9.96 11.68
C ILE A 561 1.89 9.17 12.99
N TRP A 562 2.94 8.38 13.20
CA TRP A 562 3.16 7.62 14.44
C TRP A 562 4.44 8.09 15.15
N THR A 563 4.40 8.65 16.34
CA THR A 563 3.27 9.43 16.91
C THR A 563 3.65 10.90 16.97
N ILE A 564 2.66 11.79 16.98
CA ILE A 564 2.95 13.24 17.07
C ILE A 564 3.62 13.59 18.40
N ASN A 565 3.42 12.79 19.46
CA ASN A 565 4.12 12.94 20.74
C ASN A 565 5.64 12.98 20.57
N GLN A 566 6.18 12.17 19.66
CA GLN A 566 7.62 11.97 19.49
C GLN A 566 8.30 13.07 18.67
N GLY A 567 7.52 13.82 17.88
CA GLY A 567 8.02 14.92 17.07
C GLY A 567 8.03 16.27 17.79
N HIS A 568 7.36 16.37 18.95
CA HIS A 568 7.30 17.61 19.71
C HIS A 568 8.62 17.89 20.43
N MET A 569 9.19 19.07 20.18
CA MET A 569 10.46 19.47 20.75
C MET A 569 10.25 20.20 22.08
N PRO A 570 10.89 19.77 23.18
CA PRO A 570 10.75 20.43 24.49
C PRO A 570 11.26 21.87 24.49
N LYS A 571 12.19 22.18 23.58
CA LYS A 571 12.72 23.52 23.31
C LYS A 571 12.72 23.75 21.80
N THR A 572 12.47 24.99 21.39
CA THR A 572 12.61 25.40 19.99
C THR A 572 14.04 25.16 19.52
N LEU A 573 14.20 24.49 18.38
CA LEU A 573 15.50 24.39 17.72
C LEU A 573 15.97 25.78 17.29
N VAL A 574 17.28 25.97 17.13
CA VAL A 574 17.85 27.25 16.69
C VAL A 574 17.25 27.62 15.33
N GLY A 575 16.39 28.65 15.30
CA GLY A 575 15.73 29.14 14.09
C GLY A 575 14.25 28.75 13.89
N GLY A 576 13.57 28.04 14.81
CA GLY A 576 12.14 27.76 14.57
C GLY A 576 11.41 26.79 15.51
N SER A 577 10.21 26.41 15.05
CA SER A 577 9.08 25.74 15.70
C SER A 577 9.37 24.61 16.69
N LYS A 578 8.41 24.35 17.60
CA LYS A 578 8.39 23.18 18.47
C LYS A 578 7.91 21.90 17.77
N ASP A 579 7.31 22.01 16.59
CA ASP A 579 6.77 20.86 15.85
C ASP A 579 7.30 20.83 14.41
N PRO A 580 8.63 20.76 14.20
CA PRO A 580 9.24 20.90 12.88
C PRO A 580 8.78 19.82 11.90
N LEU A 581 8.67 18.56 12.34
CA LEU A 581 8.18 17.48 11.49
C LEU A 581 6.69 17.63 11.16
N MET A 582 5.85 18.05 12.11
CA MET A 582 4.44 18.33 11.80
C MET A 582 4.28 19.45 10.79
N GLN A 583 5.09 20.51 10.88
CA GLN A 583 5.09 21.61 9.90
C GLN A 583 5.54 21.13 8.51
N ALA A 584 6.54 20.26 8.47
CA ALA A 584 6.98 19.61 7.24
C ALA A 584 5.86 18.76 6.64
N VAL A 585 5.19 17.90 7.44
CA VAL A 585 4.06 17.08 6.98
C VAL A 585 2.92 17.97 6.48
N HIS A 586 2.48 18.95 7.26
CA HIS A 586 1.42 19.87 6.86
C HIS A 586 1.73 20.55 5.51
N THR A 587 2.96 21.03 5.33
CA THR A 587 3.39 21.67 4.08
C THR A 587 3.49 20.65 2.93
N ALA A 588 4.02 19.47 3.20
CA ALA A 588 4.30 18.45 2.20
C ALA A 588 3.07 17.59 1.83
N PHE A 589 1.99 17.60 2.61
CA PHE A 589 0.79 16.82 2.30
C PHE A 589 -0.46 17.66 2.05
N LEU A 590 -0.56 18.89 2.60
CA LEU A 590 -1.76 19.74 2.43
C LEU A 590 -1.54 21.00 1.59
N LYS A 591 -0.30 21.50 1.46
CA LYS A 591 -0.01 22.68 0.63
C LYS A 591 0.50 22.24 -0.74
N PRO A 592 -0.08 22.72 -1.85
CA PRO A 592 0.32 22.34 -3.21
C PRO A 592 1.78 22.68 -3.52
#